data_AF-A0A418T422-F1
#
_entry.id   AF-A0A418T422-F1
#
_cell.length_a   1.000
_cell.length_b   1.000
_cell.length_c   1.000
_cell.angle_alpha   90.00
_cell.angle_beta   90.00
_cell.angle_gamma   90.00
#
_symmetry.space_group_name_H-M   'P 1'
#
loop_
_entity.id
_entity.type
_entity.pdbx_description
1 polymer ?
#
loop_
_entity_poly.entity_id
_entity_poly.type
_entity_poly.pdbx_seq_one_letter_code
_entity_poly.pdbx_strand_id
1 'polypeptide(L)' 'MAKAIFIRRFDATDTKKGISIRVQPSDEPQTVPGWVIELAVKAGAATRIEGNSRSTADSASNKKDA' A
#
# COMPACT_ATOMS: atom_id res chain seq x y z
N MET A 1 10.35 -9.34 3.41
CA MET A 1 9.55 -8.67 2.36
C MET A 1 8.11 -8.57 2.84
N ALA A 2 7.34 -7.59 2.37
CA ALA A 2 5.97 -7.32 2.84
C ALA A 2 4.98 -7.34 1.66
N LYS A 3 3.67 -7.45 1.95
CA LYS A 3 2.61 -7.54 0.94
C LYS A 3 1.72 -6.29 0.93
N ALA A 4 1.37 -5.83 -0.26
CA ALA A 4 0.42 -4.74 -0.47
C ALA A 4 -0.35 -4.94 -1.78
N ILE A 5 -1.58 -4.42 -1.83
CA ILE A 5 -2.35 -4.29 -3.07
C ILE A 5 -2.00 -2.95 -3.70
N PHE A 6 -1.65 -2.95 -4.97
CA PHE A 6 -1.30 -1.73 -5.71
C PHE A 6 -2.49 -1.36 -6.60
N ILE A 7 -3.18 -0.28 -6.25
CA ILE A 7 -4.38 0.18 -6.95
C ILE A 7 -4.06 0.98 -8.23
N ARG A 8 -2.83 1.47 -8.37
CA ARG A 8 -2.33 2.13 -9.58
C ARG A 8 -0.83 1.88 -9.74
N ARG A 9 -0.33 2.12 -10.94
CA ARG A 9 1.11 2.03 -11.25
C ARG A 9 1.92 2.97 -10.36
N PHE A 10 3.03 2.46 -9.85
CA PHE A 10 3.92 3.19 -8.96
C PHE A 10 5.39 2.88 -9.27
N ASP A 11 6.20 3.93 -9.46
CA ASP A 11 7.64 3.80 -9.66
C ASP A 11 8.33 4.27 -8.36
N ALA A 12 8.91 3.33 -7.61
CA ALA A 12 9.61 3.59 -6.36
C ALA A 12 11.11 3.73 -6.63
N THR A 13 11.65 4.94 -6.46
CA THR A 13 13.07 5.22 -6.70
C THR A 13 13.80 5.52 -5.39
N ASP A 14 14.86 4.77 -5.11
CA ASP A 14 15.84 5.05 -4.06
C ASP A 14 17.12 5.61 -4.72
N THR A 15 17.27 6.93 -4.67
CA THR A 15 18.41 7.64 -5.26
C THR A 15 19.72 7.41 -4.51
N LYS A 16 19.67 7.00 -3.23
CA LYS A 16 20.88 6.70 -2.44
C LYS A 16 21.48 5.35 -2.85
N LYS A 17 20.63 4.41 -3.25
CA LYS A 17 21.05 3.09 -3.74
C LYS A 17 21.15 3.01 -5.26
N GLY A 18 20.64 4.00 -5.99
CA GLY A 18 20.55 3.97 -7.45
C GLY A 18 19.58 2.92 -7.98
N ILE A 19 18.52 2.60 -7.21
CA ILE A 19 17.57 1.54 -7.54
C ILE A 19 16.21 2.16 -7.85
N SER A 20 15.57 1.68 -8.92
CA SER A 20 14.17 1.99 -9.22
C SER A 20 13.37 0.69 -9.40
N ILE A 21 12.24 0.59 -8.71
CA ILE A 21 11.33 -0.55 -8.79
C ILE A 21 10.00 -0.06 -9.35
N ARG A 22 9.63 -0.59 -10.51
CA ARG A 22 8.33 -0.34 -11.12
C ARG A 22 7.34 -1.40 -10.66
N VAL A 23 6.27 -0.95 -10.02
CA VAL A 23 5.17 -1.80 -9.58
C VAL A 23 3.95 -1.52 -10.44
N GLN A 24 3.42 -2.58 -11.04
CA GLN A 24 2.17 -2.51 -11.79
C GLN A 24 0.98 -2.65 -10.85
N PRO A 25 -0.16 -2.04 -11.18
CA PRO A 25 -1.38 -2.29 -10.42
C PRO A 25 -1.77 -3.77 -10.53
N SER A 26 -2.30 -4.31 -9.45
CA SER A 26 -2.90 -5.64 -9.40
C SER A 26 -3.90 -5.67 -8.25
N ASP A 27 -5.01 -6.37 -8.47
CA ASP A 27 -5.99 -6.67 -7.43
C ASP A 27 -5.47 -7.74 -6.45
N GLU A 28 -4.38 -8.42 -6.80
CA GLU A 28 -3.73 -9.40 -5.95
C GLU A 28 -2.61 -8.79 -5.09
N PRO A 29 -2.38 -9.33 -3.87
CA PRO A 29 -1.28 -8.89 -3.01
C PRO A 29 0.08 -9.14 -3.65
N GLN A 30 0.84 -8.09 -3.90
CA GLN A 30 2.21 -8.18 -4.41
C GLN A 30 3.22 -8.12 -3.28
N THR A 31 4.25 -8.96 -3.37
CA THR A 31 5.35 -8.99 -2.40
C THR A 31 6.49 -8.10 -2.89
N VAL A 32 6.78 -7.03 -2.16
CA VAL A 32 7.83 -6.07 -2.50
C VAL A 32 8.63 -5.67 -1.25
N PRO A 33 9.76 -4.94 -1.39
CA PRO A 33 10.47 -4.38 -0.25
C PRO A 33 9.57 -3.43 0.56
N GLY A 34 9.72 -3.42 1.89
CA GLY A 34 8.88 -2.61 2.78
C GLY A 34 8.93 -1.10 2.45
N TRP A 35 10.10 -0.60 2.07
CA TRP A 35 10.29 0.81 1.66
C TRP A 35 9.46 1.18 0.43
N VAL A 36 9.24 0.24 -0.50
CA VAL A 36 8.38 0.45 -1.68
C VAL A 36 6.92 0.64 -1.25
N ILE A 37 6.45 -0.20 -0.31
CA ILE A 37 5.09 -0.12 0.22
C ILE A 37 4.87 1.20 0.94
N GLU A 38 5.82 1.64 1.76
CA GLU A 38 5.71 2.90 2.49
C GLU A 38 5.60 4.10 1.55
N LEU A 39 6.44 4.14 0.50
CA LEU A 39 6.36 5.18 -0.53
C LEU A 39 5.04 5.10 -1.31
N ALA A 40 4.60 3.89 -1.67
CA ALA A 40 3.36 3.68 -2.42
C ALA A 40 2.12 4.05 -1.60
N VAL A 41 2.06 3.69 -0.32
CA VAL A 41 0.98 4.07 0.61
C VAL A 41 0.97 5.58 0.80
N LYS A 42 2.13 6.21 1.01
CA LYS A 42 2.23 7.68 1.12
C LYS A 42 1.77 8.39 -0.15
N ALA A 43 2.00 7.80 -1.32
CA ALA A 43 1.54 8.29 -2.60
C ALA A 43 0.07 7.94 -2.90
N GLY A 44 -0.63 7.20 -2.03
CA GLY A 44 -1.98 6.70 -2.29
C GLY A 44 -2.05 5.76 -3.49
N ALA A 45 -0.97 5.04 -3.78
CA ALA A 45 -0.87 4.06 -4.87
C ALA A 45 -1.01 2.60 -4.38
N ALA A 46 -0.90 2.36 -3.08
CA ALA A 46 -1.04 1.03 -2.50
C ALA A 46 -1.75 1.04 -1.15
N THR A 47 -2.31 -0.11 -0.80
CA THR A 47 -2.88 -0.42 0.51
C THR A 47 -2.08 -1.58 1.11
N ARG A 48 -1.53 -1.37 2.31
CA ARG A 48 -0.79 -2.43 3.03
C ARG A 48 -1.78 -3.52 3.47
N ILE A 49 -1.47 -4.78 3.15
CA ILE A 49 -2.21 -5.90 3.73
C ILE A 49 -1.44 -6.30 4.99
N GLU A 50 -1.97 -5.89 6.14
CA GLU A 50 -1.45 -6.36 7.41
C GLU A 50 -1.88 -7.83 7.57
N GLY A 51 -0.90 -8.73 7.53
CA GLY A 51 -1.14 -10.14 7.85
C GLY A 51 -1.56 -10.24 9.30
N ASN A 52 -2.87 -10.36 9.54
CA ASN A 52 -3.52 -10.66 10.80
C ASN A 52 -2.89 -10.00 12.04
N SER A 53 -3.12 -8.72 12.21
CA SER A 53 -3.28 -8.11 13.53
C SER A 53 -4.47 -7.17 13.43
N ARG A 54 -5.51 -7.41 14.23
CA ARG A 54 -6.71 -6.56 14.30
C ARG A 54 -6.30 -5.09 14.43
N SER A 55 -6.67 -4.25 13.47
CA SER A 55 -7.39 -2.98 13.69
C SER A 55 -7.36 -2.10 12.43
N THR A 56 -8.51 -1.96 11.80
CA THR A 56 -8.95 -0.68 11.21
C THR A 56 -10.45 -0.63 11.36
N ALA A 57 -10.89 -0.46 12.60
CA ALA A 57 -11.99 0.47 12.84
C ALA A 57 -11.38 1.86 12.65
N ASP A 58 -11.70 2.53 11.53
CA ASP A 58 -12.19 3.90 11.56
C ASP A 58 -12.72 4.30 10.17
N SER A 59 -13.86 4.99 10.17
CA SER A 59 -14.52 5.65 9.03
C SER A 59 -15.47 4.82 8.13
N ALA A 60 -16.59 4.36 8.70
CA ALA A 60 -17.93 4.53 8.11
C ALA A 60 -19.05 4.24 9.14
N SER A 61 -19.17 5.08 10.17
CA SER A 61 -20.35 5.11 11.05
C SER A 61 -20.61 6.53 11.55
N ASN A 62 -21.43 7.27 10.80
CA ASN A 62 -22.56 8.08 11.27
C ASN A 62 -23.21 8.71 10.02
N LYS A 63 -24.52 8.64 9.75
CA LYS A 63 -25.61 9.11 10.61
C LYS A 63 -26.94 8.60 10.03
N LYS A 64 -27.75 7.88 10.81
CA LYS A 64 -29.18 7.68 10.53
C LYS A 64 -29.93 7.48 11.85
N ASP A 65 -30.05 8.57 12.60
CA ASP A 65 -31.07 8.71 13.63
C ASP A 65 -32.34 9.22 12.92
N ALA A 66 -33.42 8.44 13.02
CA ALA A 66 -34.78 8.80 12.65
C ALA A 66 -35.67 8.54 13.85
#